data_AF-A0A956WZT3-F1
#
_entry.id   AF-A0A956WZT3-F1
#
_cell.length_a   1.000
_cell.length_b   1.000
_cell.length_c   1.000
_cell.angle_alpha   90.00
_cell.angle_beta   90.00
_cell.angle_gamma   90.00
#
_symmetry.space_group_name_H-M   'P 1'
#
loop_
_entity.id
_entity.type
_entity.pdbx_description
1 polymer ?
#
loop_
_entity_poly.entity_id
_entity_poly.type
_entity_poly.pdbx_seq_one_letter_code
_entity_poly.pdbx_strand_id
1 'polypeptide(L)'
;TDVEALLPTLRRLAGPTKFLLTSRQSLHAEPDVFCYPLPGLSEPDSLHLVRAEAQLRPLPHVMAASDDELRPIFETVGGNPLALKLVVGQLYLLDLDQVLDNLRAARGRKAEDMYRYIFQDAWRTLGEDEREVLINMPLFAQNGADFASIEQVSEVKSSALLHALERLVMLSLVNVSGGLHAHRYSIHRLTETFLLTDIIGWPGAGWSDL
;
A
#
# COMPACT_ATOMS: atom_id res chain seq x y z
N THR A 1 -22.40 3.55 -9.68
CA THR A 1 -20.98 3.83 -9.34
C THR A 1 -20.20 4.03 -10.63
N ASP A 2 -18.95 4.52 -10.61
CA ASP A 2 -18.18 4.76 -11.84
C ASP A 2 -18.03 3.47 -12.67
N VAL A 3 -17.89 2.33 -12.01
CA VAL A 3 -17.76 1.02 -12.67
C VAL A 3 -19.07 0.60 -13.36
N GLU A 4 -20.22 0.78 -12.71
CA GLU A 4 -21.53 0.49 -13.32
C GLU A 4 -21.79 1.35 -14.57
N ALA A 5 -21.34 2.60 -14.55
CA ALA A 5 -21.49 3.51 -15.69
C ALA A 5 -20.73 3.06 -16.94
N LEU A 6 -19.68 2.24 -16.78
CA LEU A 6 -18.90 1.68 -17.89
C LEU A 6 -19.61 0.49 -18.55
N LEU A 7 -20.46 -0.24 -17.83
CA LEU A 7 -21.06 -1.50 -18.29
C LEU A 7 -21.83 -1.38 -19.61
N PRO A 8 -22.67 -0.35 -19.86
CA PRO A 8 -23.36 -0.21 -21.15
C PRO A 8 -22.38 -0.11 -22.33
N THR A 9 -21.25 0.58 -22.13
CA THR A 9 -20.23 0.72 -23.18
C THR A 9 -19.45 -0.58 -23.38
N LEU A 10 -19.03 -1.24 -22.29
CA LEU A 10 -18.32 -2.51 -22.36
C LEU A 10 -19.17 -3.61 -23.02
N ARG A 11 -20.48 -3.66 -22.72
CA ARG A 11 -21.43 -4.58 -23.36
C ARG A 11 -21.50 -4.42 -24.87
N ARG A 12 -21.55 -3.18 -25.37
CA ARG A 12 -21.51 -2.92 -26.82
C ARG A 12 -20.21 -3.38 -27.46
N LEU A 13 -19.11 -3.35 -26.72
CA LEU A 13 -17.78 -3.75 -27.20
C LEU A 13 -17.47 -5.24 -26.92
N ALA A 14 -18.34 -5.96 -26.21
CA ALA A 14 -18.05 -7.31 -25.73
C ALA A 14 -17.80 -8.28 -26.89
N GLY A 15 -18.63 -8.30 -27.95
CA GLY A 15 -18.33 -9.05 -29.18
C GLY A 15 -17.64 -10.43 -28.95
N PRO A 16 -16.55 -10.78 -29.66
CA PRO A 16 -15.69 -11.93 -29.31
C PRO A 16 -14.67 -11.63 -28.19
N THR A 17 -14.65 -10.41 -27.66
CA THR A 17 -13.69 -9.89 -26.69
C THR A 17 -14.13 -10.19 -25.25
N LYS A 18 -13.17 -10.21 -24.32
CA LYS A 18 -13.42 -10.31 -22.88
C LYS A 18 -12.78 -9.13 -22.17
N PHE A 19 -13.49 -8.56 -21.20
CA PHE A 19 -12.97 -7.48 -20.36
C PHE A 19 -12.69 -8.01 -18.96
N LEU A 20 -11.56 -7.61 -18.37
CA LEU A 20 -11.25 -7.81 -16.96
C LEU A 20 -11.40 -6.47 -16.24
N LEU A 21 -12.24 -6.45 -15.20
CA LEU A 21 -12.46 -5.29 -14.35
C LEU A 21 -11.99 -5.62 -12.94
N THR A 22 -11.30 -4.69 -12.31
CA THR A 22 -11.00 -4.74 -10.88
C THR A 22 -11.77 -3.62 -10.18
N SER A 23 -12.47 -3.97 -9.10
CA SER A 23 -13.32 -3.03 -8.36
C SER A 23 -13.37 -3.44 -6.90
N ARG A 24 -13.48 -2.46 -6.00
CA ARG A 24 -13.76 -2.68 -4.58
C ARG A 24 -15.26 -2.85 -4.31
N GLN A 25 -16.11 -2.41 -5.25
CA GLN A 25 -17.55 -2.63 -5.22
C GLN A 25 -17.89 -3.85 -6.07
N SER A 26 -18.72 -4.73 -5.53
CA SER A 26 -19.16 -5.90 -6.28
C SER A 26 -20.28 -5.59 -7.26
N LEU A 27 -20.25 -6.25 -8.41
CA LEU A 27 -21.27 -6.17 -9.47
C LEU A 27 -22.12 -7.44 -9.53
N HIS A 28 -22.29 -8.16 -8.40
CA HIS A 28 -23.05 -9.42 -8.36
C HIS A 28 -24.49 -9.31 -8.90
N ALA A 29 -25.07 -8.11 -8.91
CA ALA A 29 -26.41 -7.86 -9.45
C ALA A 29 -26.46 -7.87 -10.99
N GLU A 30 -25.31 -7.79 -11.67
CA GLU A 30 -25.22 -7.71 -13.13
C GLU A 30 -25.16 -9.12 -13.75
N PRO A 31 -26.18 -9.53 -14.53
CA PRO A 31 -26.37 -10.94 -14.91
C PRO A 31 -25.33 -11.48 -15.90
N ASP A 32 -24.66 -10.59 -16.65
CA ASP A 32 -23.66 -10.91 -17.67
C ASP A 32 -22.21 -10.70 -17.16
N VAL A 33 -22.04 -10.43 -15.86
CA VAL A 33 -20.74 -10.20 -15.25
C VAL A 33 -20.36 -11.37 -14.33
N PHE A 34 -19.30 -12.09 -14.70
CA PHE A 34 -18.69 -13.07 -13.80
C PHE A 34 -17.87 -12.35 -12.73
N CYS A 35 -18.35 -12.39 -11.48
CA CYS A 35 -17.67 -11.78 -10.35
C CYS A 35 -16.83 -12.81 -9.58
N TYR A 36 -15.52 -12.62 -9.54
CA TYR A 36 -14.61 -13.41 -8.71
C TYR A 36 -14.20 -12.60 -7.47
N PRO A 37 -14.69 -12.92 -6.26
CA PRO A 37 -14.23 -12.25 -5.06
C PRO A 37 -12.78 -12.67 -4.78
N LEU A 38 -11.87 -11.70 -4.69
CA LEU A 38 -10.46 -11.97 -4.41
C LEU A 38 -10.26 -12.08 -2.90
N PRO A 39 -9.98 -13.28 -2.34
CA PRO A 39 -9.68 -13.41 -0.92
C PRO A 39 -8.29 -12.82 -0.60
N GLY A 40 -8.03 -12.65 0.69
CA GLY A 40 -6.65 -12.46 1.15
C GLY A 40 -5.79 -13.68 0.81
N LEU A 41 -4.47 -13.48 0.85
CA LEU A 41 -3.48 -14.54 0.69
C LEU A 41 -3.67 -15.64 1.74
N SER A 42 -3.36 -16.87 1.36
CA SER A 42 -3.23 -17.97 2.30
C SER A 42 -2.06 -17.71 3.26
N GLU A 43 -1.97 -18.43 4.39
CA GLU A 43 -0.80 -18.32 5.28
C GLU A 43 0.51 -18.65 4.52
N PRO A 44 0.63 -19.77 3.76
CA PRO A 44 1.84 -20.04 3.00
C PRO A 44 2.22 -18.94 2.01
N ASP A 45 1.24 -18.40 1.28
CA ASP A 45 1.49 -17.31 0.31
C ASP A 45 1.88 -16.00 1.00
N SER A 46 1.34 -15.76 2.20
CA SER A 46 1.69 -14.61 3.03
C SER A 46 3.13 -14.70 3.51
N LEU A 47 3.57 -15.86 3.97
CA LEU A 47 4.97 -16.10 4.38
C LEU A 47 5.93 -16.01 3.18
N HIS A 48 5.52 -16.49 2.01
CA HIS A 48 6.29 -16.27 0.77
C HIS A 48 6.41 -14.79 0.43
N LEU A 49 5.32 -14.02 0.52
CA LEU A 49 5.37 -12.58 0.29
C LEU A 49 6.29 -11.88 1.30
N VAL A 50 6.21 -12.23 2.60
CA VAL A 50 7.08 -11.68 3.64
C VAL A 50 8.55 -11.87 3.28
N ARG A 51 8.95 -13.07 2.86
CA ARG A 51 10.33 -13.35 2.45
C ARG A 51 10.74 -12.64 1.16
N ALA A 52 9.84 -12.58 0.17
CA ALA A 52 10.11 -11.84 -1.07
C ALA A 52 10.35 -10.35 -0.78
N GLU A 53 9.55 -9.75 0.11
CA GLU A 53 9.70 -8.35 0.52
C GLU A 53 10.96 -8.13 1.36
N ALA A 54 11.36 -9.10 2.18
CA ALA A 54 12.62 -9.08 2.92
C ALA A 54 13.85 -9.13 2.01
N GLN A 55 13.77 -9.85 0.88
CA GLN A 55 14.84 -9.91 -0.12
C GLN A 55 15.05 -8.55 -0.82
N LEU A 56 13.97 -7.80 -1.05
CA LEU A 56 14.04 -6.46 -1.65
C LEU A 56 14.64 -5.41 -0.69
N ARG A 57 14.56 -5.63 0.64
CA ARG A 57 14.94 -4.68 1.70
C ARG A 57 16.17 -5.14 2.51
N PRO A 58 17.06 -5.90 1.86
CA PRO A 58 17.93 -6.93 2.46
C PRO A 58 17.80 -7.10 3.98
N LEU A 59 16.77 -7.83 4.43
CA LEU A 59 16.54 -8.19 5.83
C LEU A 59 16.95 -9.65 6.08
N PRO A 60 18.25 -9.95 6.32
CA PRO A 60 18.75 -11.32 6.41
C PRO A 60 18.13 -12.11 7.57
N HIS A 61 17.77 -11.43 8.66
CA HIS A 61 17.11 -12.06 9.81
C HIS A 61 15.71 -12.57 9.47
N VAL A 62 14.92 -11.84 8.67
CA VAL A 62 13.61 -12.29 8.18
C VAL A 62 13.76 -13.45 7.19
N MET A 63 14.79 -13.41 6.34
CA MET A 63 15.06 -14.49 5.39
C MET A 63 15.48 -15.80 6.09
N ALA A 64 16.22 -15.70 7.20
CA ALA A 64 16.69 -16.85 7.98
C ALA A 64 15.64 -17.41 8.94
N ALA A 65 14.60 -16.63 9.26
CA ALA A 65 13.54 -17.04 10.17
C ALA A 65 12.70 -18.21 9.61
N SER A 66 12.36 -19.12 10.51
CA SER A 66 11.44 -20.23 10.26
C SER A 66 10.00 -19.73 10.01
N ASP A 67 9.17 -20.59 9.41
CA ASP A 67 7.74 -20.28 9.25
C ASP A 67 7.05 -20.03 10.59
N ASP A 68 7.45 -20.74 11.65
CA ASP A 68 6.87 -20.58 12.99
C ASP A 68 7.22 -19.21 13.60
N GLU A 69 8.43 -18.69 13.35
CA GLU A 69 8.84 -17.35 13.79
C GLU A 69 8.12 -16.23 13.01
N LEU A 70 7.76 -16.46 11.74
CA LEU A 70 7.07 -15.48 10.90
C LEU A 70 5.53 -15.57 10.96
N ARG A 71 4.97 -16.72 11.37
CA ARG A 71 3.53 -16.95 11.51
C ARG A 71 2.81 -15.86 12.30
N PRO A 72 3.36 -15.30 13.41
CA PRO A 72 2.73 -14.21 14.14
C PRO A 72 2.39 -12.97 13.29
N ILE A 73 3.11 -12.73 12.18
CA ILE A 73 2.79 -11.67 11.23
C ILE A 73 1.43 -11.95 10.57
N PHE A 74 1.27 -13.12 9.96
CA PHE A 74 0.02 -13.53 9.31
C PHE A 74 -1.13 -13.58 10.31
N GLU A 75 -0.88 -14.15 11.49
CA GLU A 75 -1.88 -14.16 12.55
C GLU A 75 -2.34 -12.75 12.88
N THR A 76 -1.45 -11.77 12.90
CA THR A 76 -1.74 -10.39 13.32
C THR A 76 -2.51 -9.60 12.25
N VAL A 77 -2.06 -9.60 10.98
CA VAL A 77 -2.61 -8.76 9.90
C VAL A 77 -3.41 -9.52 8.84
N GLY A 78 -3.48 -10.85 8.93
CA GLY A 78 -4.11 -11.72 7.95
C GLY A 78 -3.38 -11.73 6.60
N GLY A 79 -4.07 -12.22 5.57
CA GLY A 79 -3.52 -12.34 4.21
C GLY A 79 -3.55 -11.06 3.38
N ASN A 80 -3.61 -9.87 3.97
CA ASN A 80 -3.63 -8.64 3.17
C ASN A 80 -2.21 -8.29 2.66
N PRO A 81 -1.97 -8.27 1.33
CA PRO A 81 -0.62 -8.07 0.80
C PRO A 81 0.03 -6.74 1.21
N LEU A 82 -0.72 -5.64 1.29
CA LEU A 82 -0.16 -4.35 1.67
C LEU A 82 0.20 -4.33 3.16
N ALA A 83 -0.66 -4.88 4.02
CA ALA A 83 -0.38 -4.95 5.45
C ALA A 83 0.92 -5.74 5.71
N LEU A 84 1.09 -6.88 5.03
CA LEU A 84 2.32 -7.69 5.10
C LEU A 84 3.55 -6.88 4.67
N LYS A 85 3.47 -6.14 3.54
CA LYS A 85 4.55 -5.27 3.06
C LYS A 85 4.91 -4.15 4.04
N LEU A 86 3.92 -3.56 4.70
CA LEU A 86 4.14 -2.49 5.68
C LEU A 86 4.76 -3.02 6.98
N VAL A 87 4.37 -4.23 7.42
CA VAL A 87 5.02 -4.91 8.54
C VAL A 87 6.49 -5.19 8.22
N VAL A 88 6.76 -5.80 7.07
CA VAL A 88 8.15 -6.09 6.65
C VAL A 88 8.97 -4.81 6.49
N GLY A 89 8.37 -3.72 6.00
CA GLY A 89 9.03 -2.42 5.93
C GLY A 89 9.50 -1.89 7.29
N GLN A 90 8.69 -2.08 8.34
CA GLN A 90 9.04 -1.66 9.71
C GLN A 90 10.17 -2.49 10.32
N LEU A 91 10.31 -3.76 9.93
CA LEU A 91 11.40 -4.65 10.38
C LEU A 91 12.80 -4.18 9.97
N TYR A 92 12.89 -3.16 9.11
CA TYR A 92 14.15 -2.48 8.85
C TYR A 92 14.67 -1.69 10.06
N LEU A 93 13.79 -1.19 10.94
CA LEU A 93 14.16 -0.42 12.12
C LEU A 93 13.80 -1.09 13.45
N LEU A 94 12.69 -1.82 13.48
CA LEU A 94 12.09 -2.34 14.69
C LEU A 94 12.19 -3.87 14.70
N ASP A 95 12.35 -4.45 15.90
CA ASP A 95 12.26 -5.89 16.06
C ASP A 95 10.82 -6.37 15.87
N LEU A 96 10.66 -7.65 15.48
CA LEU A 96 9.35 -8.23 15.19
C LEU A 96 8.36 -8.08 16.35
N ASP A 97 8.80 -8.37 17.58
CA ASP A 97 7.95 -8.24 18.76
C ASP A 97 7.42 -6.82 18.95
N GLN A 98 8.26 -5.81 18.74
CA GLN A 98 7.86 -4.41 18.84
C GLN A 98 6.81 -4.06 17.80
N VAL A 99 6.98 -4.50 16.54
CA VAL A 99 6.00 -4.27 15.47
C VAL A 99 4.68 -4.96 15.78
N LEU A 100 4.72 -6.21 16.26
CA LEU A 100 3.51 -6.98 16.58
C LEU A 100 2.79 -6.44 17.80
N ASP A 101 3.49 -6.02 18.85
CA ASP A 101 2.87 -5.45 20.04
C ASP A 101 2.21 -4.10 19.75
N ASN A 102 2.88 -3.28 18.94
CA ASN A 102 2.33 -2.06 18.37
C ASN A 102 0.99 -2.34 17.65
N LEU A 103 0.97 -3.32 16.75
CA LEU A 103 -0.25 -3.74 16.04
C LEU A 103 -1.33 -4.35 16.94
N ARG A 104 -0.93 -5.13 17.95
CA ARG A 104 -1.85 -5.75 18.91
C ARG A 104 -2.56 -4.71 19.76
N ALA A 105 -1.89 -3.60 20.10
CA ALA A 105 -2.52 -2.47 20.79
C ALA A 105 -3.62 -1.79 19.93
N ALA A 106 -3.52 -1.89 18.60
CA ALA A 106 -4.54 -1.43 17.66
C ALA A 106 -5.62 -2.49 17.33
N ARG A 107 -5.36 -3.77 17.66
CA ARG A 107 -6.26 -4.91 17.39
C ARG A 107 -7.55 -4.81 18.21
N GLY A 108 -8.67 -5.17 17.58
CA GLY A 108 -10.00 -5.21 18.21
C GLY A 108 -10.99 -4.16 17.69
N ARG A 109 -10.60 -3.38 16.68
CA ARG A 109 -11.50 -2.47 15.96
C ARG A 109 -11.50 -2.78 14.45
N LYS A 110 -12.24 -2.01 13.65
CA LYS A 110 -12.38 -2.22 12.19
C LYS A 110 -10.99 -2.28 11.53
N ALA A 111 -10.86 -2.95 10.38
CA ALA A 111 -9.59 -3.05 9.64
C ALA A 111 -8.94 -1.66 9.38
N GLU A 112 -9.75 -0.62 9.24
CA GLU A 112 -9.35 0.79 9.17
C GLU A 112 -8.42 1.20 10.32
N ASP A 113 -8.73 0.82 11.56
CA ASP A 113 -7.95 1.20 12.74
C ASP A 113 -6.56 0.55 12.74
N MET A 114 -6.46 -0.68 12.24
CA MET A 114 -5.18 -1.36 12.05
C MET A 114 -4.31 -0.61 11.01
N TYR A 115 -4.87 -0.27 9.84
CA TYR A 115 -4.12 0.47 8.83
C TYR A 115 -3.71 1.86 9.31
N ARG A 116 -4.64 2.60 9.90
CA ARG A 116 -4.36 3.92 10.45
C ARG A 116 -3.22 3.86 11.46
N TYR A 117 -3.20 2.83 12.31
CA TYR A 117 -2.13 2.63 13.25
C TYR A 117 -0.79 2.33 12.55
N ILE A 118 -0.75 1.39 11.60
CA ILE A 118 0.46 1.05 10.83
C ILE A 118 1.05 2.29 10.15
N PHE A 119 0.22 3.08 9.49
CA PHE A 119 0.68 4.30 8.81
C PHE A 119 1.09 5.38 9.80
N GLN A 120 0.39 5.52 10.92
CA GLN A 120 0.76 6.48 11.96
C GLN A 120 2.12 6.14 12.59
N ASP A 121 2.40 4.86 12.82
CA ASP A 121 3.70 4.43 13.32
C ASP A 121 4.80 4.70 12.30
N ALA A 122 4.61 4.27 11.05
CA ALA A 122 5.54 4.55 9.96
C ALA A 122 5.81 6.06 9.82
N TRP A 123 4.77 6.90 9.84
CA TRP A 123 4.86 8.36 9.77
C TRP A 123 5.70 8.97 10.90
N ARG A 124 5.57 8.47 12.13
CA ARG A 124 6.34 8.95 13.29
C ARG A 124 7.83 8.69 13.14
N THR A 125 8.21 7.63 12.43
CA THR A 125 9.63 7.30 12.16
C THR A 125 10.26 8.11 11.03
N LEU A 126 9.45 8.79 10.21
CA LEU A 126 9.94 9.62 9.11
C LEU A 126 10.59 10.92 9.61
N GLY A 127 11.66 11.34 8.94
CA GLY A 127 12.25 12.67 9.09
C GLY A 127 11.45 13.75 8.37
N GLU A 128 11.95 14.99 8.40
CA GLU A 128 11.26 16.13 7.80
C GLU A 128 11.17 16.00 6.28
N ASP A 129 12.28 15.62 5.63
CA ASP A 129 12.34 15.46 4.17
C ASP A 129 11.39 14.36 3.67
N GLU A 130 11.34 13.21 4.34
CA GLU A 130 10.43 12.13 3.94
C GLU A 130 8.96 12.51 4.11
N ARG A 131 8.63 13.23 5.20
CA ARG A 131 7.27 13.70 5.46
C ARG A 131 6.83 14.73 4.44
N GLU A 132 7.71 15.66 4.09
CA GLU A 132 7.47 16.66 3.05
C GLU A 132 7.14 15.97 1.73
N VAL A 133 7.99 15.03 1.30
CA VAL A 133 7.80 14.34 0.02
C VAL A 133 6.50 13.54 0.05
N LEU A 134 6.23 12.82 1.14
CA LEU A 134 5.05 11.97 1.26
C LEU A 134 3.73 12.77 1.26
N ILE A 135 3.68 13.96 1.87
CA ILE A 135 2.48 14.83 1.87
C ILE A 135 2.13 15.31 0.46
N ASN A 136 3.10 15.44 -0.44
CA ASN A 136 2.87 15.84 -1.82
C ASN A 136 2.40 14.70 -2.73
N MET A 137 2.61 13.43 -2.35
CA MET A 137 2.29 12.27 -3.18
C MET A 137 0.81 12.11 -3.57
N PRO A 138 -0.20 12.53 -2.76
CA PRO A 138 -1.61 12.52 -3.19
C PRO A 138 -1.89 13.28 -4.49
N LEU A 139 -1.07 14.29 -4.83
CA LEU A 139 -1.17 14.99 -6.13
C LEU A 139 -0.98 14.05 -7.33
N PHE A 140 -0.35 12.90 -7.11
CA PHE A 140 0.03 11.93 -8.13
C PHE A 140 -0.63 10.56 -7.93
N ALA A 141 -1.60 10.43 -7.03
CA ALA A 141 -2.14 9.13 -6.63
C ALA A 141 -2.73 8.29 -7.78
N GLN A 142 -3.26 8.93 -8.83
CA GLN A 142 -3.89 8.23 -9.96
C GLN A 142 -2.87 7.58 -10.92
N ASN A 143 -1.80 8.29 -11.29
CA ASN A 143 -0.91 7.90 -12.38
C ASN A 143 0.55 7.73 -11.94
N GLY A 144 0.87 8.08 -10.70
CA GLY A 144 2.22 8.31 -10.23
C GLY A 144 2.90 9.50 -10.90
N ALA A 145 4.11 9.80 -10.44
CA ALA A 145 4.97 10.86 -10.95
C ALA A 145 6.38 10.34 -11.24
N ASP A 146 7.07 10.98 -12.17
CA ASP A 146 8.53 10.80 -12.30
C ASP A 146 9.26 11.65 -11.27
N PHE A 147 10.57 11.44 -11.15
CA PHE A 147 11.41 12.14 -10.18
C PHE A 147 11.35 13.66 -10.34
N ALA A 148 11.41 14.15 -11.59
CA ALA A 148 11.42 15.59 -11.88
C ALA A 148 10.09 16.26 -11.49
N SER A 149 8.96 15.59 -11.70
CA SER A 149 7.64 16.09 -11.32
C SER A 149 7.49 16.21 -9.81
N ILE A 150 8.03 15.25 -9.05
CA ILE A 150 8.02 15.31 -7.57
C ILE A 150 8.95 16.43 -7.11
N GLU A 151 10.15 16.52 -7.68
CA GLU A 151 11.11 17.58 -7.37
C GLU A 151 10.54 18.96 -7.65
N GLN A 152 9.66 19.12 -8.65
CA GLN A 152 9.05 20.42 -8.95
C GLN A 152 8.08 20.90 -7.85
N VAL A 153 7.34 19.99 -7.22
CA VAL A 153 6.30 20.33 -6.22
C VAL A 153 6.78 20.24 -4.77
N SER A 154 7.82 19.43 -4.53
CA SER A 154 8.43 19.23 -3.22
C SER A 154 9.42 20.34 -2.88
N GLU A 155 9.53 20.73 -1.61
CA GLU A 155 10.61 21.60 -1.13
C GLU A 155 11.95 20.86 -1.07
N VAL A 156 11.94 19.53 -1.01
CA VAL A 156 13.11 18.64 -0.96
C VAL A 156 13.62 18.38 -2.38
N LYS A 157 14.92 18.62 -2.61
CA LYS A 157 15.52 18.58 -3.95
C LYS A 157 16.62 17.53 -4.08
N SER A 158 16.83 17.09 -5.32
CA SER A 158 18.02 16.40 -5.79
C SER A 158 18.40 15.20 -4.91
N SER A 159 19.59 15.18 -4.30
CA SER A 159 20.02 14.03 -3.49
C SER A 159 19.12 13.83 -2.27
N ALA A 160 18.64 14.88 -1.62
CA ALA A 160 17.75 14.74 -0.46
C ALA A 160 16.43 14.08 -0.87
N LEU A 161 15.89 14.45 -2.04
CA LEU A 161 14.67 13.85 -2.58
C LEU A 161 14.87 12.36 -2.89
N LEU A 162 16.02 12.01 -3.47
CA LEU A 162 16.34 10.61 -3.75
C LEU A 162 16.40 9.78 -2.46
N HIS A 163 17.10 10.25 -1.43
CA HIS A 163 17.17 9.54 -0.15
C HIS A 163 15.79 9.44 0.51
N ALA A 164 14.99 10.51 0.45
CA ALA A 164 13.64 10.50 0.99
C ALA A 164 12.75 9.46 0.27
N LEU A 165 12.78 9.42 -1.06
CA LEU A 165 12.05 8.42 -1.85
C LEU A 165 12.53 7.01 -1.59
N GLU A 166 13.85 6.77 -1.50
CA GLU A 166 14.40 5.48 -1.12
C GLU A 166 13.83 5.02 0.23
N ARG A 167 13.78 5.92 1.21
CA ARG A 167 13.24 5.61 2.54
C ARG A 167 11.76 5.29 2.52
N LEU A 168 10.97 6.07 1.78
CA LEU A 168 9.53 5.85 1.63
C LEU A 168 9.21 4.54 0.91
N VAL A 169 10.02 4.15 -0.07
CA VAL A 169 9.91 2.88 -0.79
C VAL A 169 10.27 1.71 0.13
N MET A 170 11.36 1.85 0.91
CA MET A 170 11.74 0.87 1.92
C MET A 170 10.63 0.63 2.95
N LEU A 171 9.87 1.65 3.33
CA LEU A 171 8.75 1.52 4.27
C LEU A 171 7.43 1.10 3.60
N SER A 172 7.43 0.82 2.29
CA SER A 172 6.21 0.50 1.52
C SER A 172 5.14 1.60 1.53
N LEU A 173 5.55 2.85 1.76
CA LEU A 173 4.68 4.03 1.72
C LEU A 173 4.54 4.56 0.28
N VAL A 174 5.61 4.42 -0.51
CA VAL A 174 5.66 4.75 -1.95
C VAL A 174 5.99 3.48 -2.75
N ASN A 175 5.30 3.29 -3.85
CA ASN A 175 5.55 2.22 -4.82
C ASN A 175 6.35 2.75 -6.00
N VAL A 176 7.34 1.98 -6.46
CA VAL A 176 8.06 2.23 -7.71
C VAL A 176 7.57 1.28 -8.78
N SER A 177 7.31 1.82 -9.96
CA SER A 177 6.95 1.06 -11.15
C SER A 177 7.66 1.62 -12.38
N GLY A 178 7.44 1.00 -13.53
CA GLY A 178 8.05 1.40 -14.78
C GLY A 178 9.33 0.63 -15.11
N GLY A 179 10.10 1.14 -16.07
CA GLY A 179 11.30 0.48 -16.58
C GLY A 179 12.55 1.33 -16.42
N LEU A 180 13.67 0.84 -16.95
CA LEU A 180 15.01 1.42 -16.85
C LEU A 180 15.09 2.93 -17.16
N HIS A 181 14.18 3.44 -17.99
CA HIS A 181 14.17 4.83 -18.44
C HIS A 181 12.94 5.63 -17.99
N ALA A 182 12.04 5.02 -17.21
CA ALA A 182 10.75 5.63 -16.88
C ALA A 182 10.24 5.13 -15.53
N HIS A 183 11.00 5.42 -14.46
CA HIS A 183 10.53 5.15 -13.11
C HIS A 183 9.32 6.02 -12.78
N ARG A 184 8.30 5.42 -12.16
CA ARG A 184 7.14 6.13 -11.62
C ARG A 184 6.93 5.80 -10.16
N TYR A 185 6.78 6.84 -9.36
CA TYR A 185 6.50 6.78 -7.93
C TYR A 185 5.02 7.04 -7.72
N SER A 186 4.35 6.19 -6.96
CA SER A 186 2.92 6.27 -6.66
C SER A 186 2.66 5.86 -5.23
N ILE A 187 1.49 6.19 -4.69
CA ILE A 187 1.06 5.73 -3.37
C ILE A 187 -0.15 4.82 -3.49
N HIS A 188 -0.27 3.84 -2.59
CA HIS A 188 -1.48 3.03 -2.52
C HIS A 188 -2.64 3.88 -2.00
N ARG A 189 -3.88 3.59 -2.42
CA ARG A 189 -5.08 4.31 -1.96
C ARG A 189 -5.23 4.34 -0.44
N LEU A 190 -4.77 3.29 0.26
CA LEU A 190 -4.75 3.25 1.73
C LEU A 190 -3.77 4.29 2.31
N THR A 191 -2.58 4.43 1.72
CA THR A 191 -1.62 5.48 2.10
C THR A 191 -2.19 6.86 1.80
N GLU A 192 -2.80 7.04 0.63
CA GLU A 192 -3.48 8.28 0.24
C GLU A 192 -4.59 8.65 1.24
N THR A 193 -5.43 7.68 1.61
CA THR A 193 -6.53 7.90 2.56
C THR A 193 -6.00 8.34 3.91
N PHE A 194 -4.95 7.68 4.42
CA PHE A 194 -4.28 8.10 5.65
C PHE A 194 -3.76 9.54 5.56
N LEU A 195 -3.06 9.89 4.47
CA LEU A 195 -2.50 11.23 4.31
C LEU A 195 -3.60 12.29 4.24
N LEU A 196 -4.64 12.06 3.46
CA LEU A 196 -5.73 13.02 3.29
C LEU A 196 -6.55 13.18 4.57
N THR A 197 -6.78 12.11 5.34
CA THR A 197 -7.64 12.15 6.53
C THR A 197 -6.90 12.53 7.81
N ASP A 198 -5.81 11.83 8.13
CA ASP A 198 -5.15 11.89 9.44
C ASP A 198 -3.99 12.90 9.49
N ILE A 199 -3.38 13.23 8.35
CA ILE A 199 -2.22 14.14 8.27
C ILE A 199 -2.61 15.51 7.73
N ILE A 200 -3.27 15.57 6.57
CA ILE A 200 -3.63 16.82 5.87
C ILE A 200 -4.97 17.37 6.39
N GLY A 201 -5.92 16.49 6.74
CA GLY A 201 -7.26 16.90 7.16
C GLY A 201 -8.14 17.42 6.02
N TRP A 202 -8.02 16.84 4.83
CA TRP A 202 -8.76 17.22 3.64
C TRP A 202 -10.27 16.94 3.77
N PRO A 203 -11.16 17.92 3.54
CA PRO A 203 -12.60 17.72 3.63
C PRO A 203 -13.12 16.68 2.63
N GLY A 204 -13.85 15.69 3.11
CA GLY A 204 -14.49 14.67 2.25
C GLY A 204 -13.63 13.45 1.92
N ALA A 205 -12.40 13.36 2.45
CA ALA A 205 -11.67 12.09 2.49
C ALA A 205 -12.16 11.27 3.70
N GLY A 206 -12.33 9.95 3.54
CA GLY A 206 -12.81 9.09 4.61
C GLY A 206 -12.29 7.66 4.52
N TRP A 207 -11.97 7.08 5.67
CA TRP A 207 -11.66 5.64 5.81
C TRP A 207 -12.85 4.75 5.43
N SER A 208 -14.08 5.27 5.53
CA SER A 208 -15.32 4.59 5.13
C SER A 208 -15.47 4.35 3.63
N ASP A 209 -14.65 5.00 2.81
CA ASP A 209 -14.70 4.91 1.33
C ASP A 209 -13.72 3.85 0.77
N LEU A 210 -13.15 3.03 1.66
CA LEU A 210 -12.17 1.99 1.35
C LEU A 210 -12.81 0.63 1.10
#